data_AF-A0AAV3FRA9-F1
#
_entry.id   AF-A0AAV3FRA9-F1
#
_cell.length_a   1.000
_cell.length_b   1.000
_cell.length_c   1.000
_cell.angle_alpha   90.00
_cell.angle_beta   90.00
_cell.angle_gamma   90.00
#
_symmetry.space_group_name_H-M   'P 1'
#
loop_
_entity.id
_entity.type
_entity.pdbx_description
1 polymer ?
#
loop_
_entity_poly.entity_id
_entity_poly.type
_entity_poly.pdbx_seq_one_letter_code
_entity_poly.pdbx_strand_id
1 'polypeptide(L)'
;MSEFKVIETQEELDAIVKARVAREREKYQDYDQLKSRVEELEGKETNYQATIEKLKDRETELSTQLESVNGELTQTKLQTAKQRIATEFGLPLDLADRLQGEDEEGFKADAERLASYMAPKQPTPPVKSNEPNVDPIHAALSSMVD
;
A
#
# COMPACT_ATOMS: atom_id res chain seq x y z
N MET A 1 -18.49 -13.04 75.88
CA MET A 1 -19.29 -11.81 75.75
C MET A 1 -18.92 -10.93 76.93
N SER A 2 -18.34 -9.76 76.69
CA SER A 2 -18.06 -8.78 77.75
C SER A 2 -19.38 -8.17 78.21
N GLU A 3 -19.63 -8.11 79.53
CA GLU A 3 -20.76 -7.38 80.11
C GLU A 3 -20.71 -5.88 79.76
N PHE A 4 -21.88 -5.26 79.65
CA PHE A 4 -21.99 -3.82 79.43
C PHE A 4 -21.51 -3.06 80.67
N LYS A 5 -20.49 -2.23 80.52
CA LYS A 5 -20.04 -1.28 81.55
C LYS A 5 -20.72 0.07 81.32
N VAL A 6 -21.41 0.57 82.35
CA VAL A 6 -22.01 1.91 82.34
C VAL A 6 -20.88 2.96 82.30
N ILE A 7 -21.06 4.00 81.49
CA ILE A 7 -20.14 5.13 81.39
C ILE A 7 -20.54 6.15 82.46
N GLU A 8 -19.64 6.48 83.38
CA GLU A 8 -19.95 7.33 84.54
C GLU A 8 -19.36 8.74 84.41
N THR A 9 -18.48 8.96 83.42
CA THR A 9 -17.78 10.23 83.22
C THR A 9 -17.71 10.63 81.75
N GLN A 10 -17.58 11.93 81.50
CA GLN A 10 -17.38 12.46 80.15
C GLN A 10 -16.05 11.99 79.54
N GLU A 11 -15.00 11.86 80.35
CA GLU A 11 -13.70 11.37 79.87
C GLU A 11 -13.77 9.93 79.35
N GLU A 12 -14.50 9.05 80.04
CA GLU A 12 -14.74 7.68 79.59
C GLU A 12 -15.51 7.65 78.25
N LEU A 13 -16.52 8.52 78.09
CA LEU A 13 -17.26 8.65 76.84
C LEU A 13 -16.35 9.10 75.70
N ASP A 14 -15.58 10.17 75.92
CA ASP A 14 -14.66 10.73 74.92
C ASP A 14 -13.58 9.73 74.50
N ALA A 15 -13.07 8.93 75.44
CA ALA A 15 -12.10 7.88 75.15
C ALA A 15 -12.69 6.79 74.24
N ILE A 16 -13.91 6.31 74.54
CA ILE A 16 -14.60 5.30 73.72
C ILE A 16 -14.89 5.85 72.32
N VAL A 17 -15.37 7.09 72.22
CA VAL A 17 -15.66 7.75 70.94
C VAL A 17 -14.38 7.92 70.13
N LYS A 18 -13.28 8.43 70.73
CA LYS A 18 -11.98 8.54 70.05
C LYS A 18 -11.48 7.19 69.55
N ALA A 19 -11.55 6.14 70.36
CA ALA A 19 -11.14 4.79 69.96
C ALA A 19 -12.00 4.24 68.81
N ARG A 20 -13.30 4.53 68.80
CA ARG A 20 -14.18 4.15 67.69
C ARG A 20 -13.83 4.92 66.42
N VAL A 21 -13.67 6.25 66.51
CA VAL A 21 -13.31 7.10 65.37
C VAL A 21 -11.94 6.72 64.80
N ALA A 22 -10.95 6.41 65.65
CA ALA A 22 -9.64 5.96 65.21
C ALA A 22 -9.72 4.67 64.40
N ARG A 23 -10.46 3.65 64.90
CA ARG A 23 -10.68 2.40 64.15
C ARG A 23 -11.42 2.61 62.83
N GLU A 24 -12.40 3.51 62.78
CA GLU A 24 -13.09 3.79 61.51
C GLU A 24 -12.16 4.51 60.53
N ARG A 25 -11.34 5.47 60.98
CA ARG A 25 -10.33 6.11 60.11
C ARG A 25 -9.29 5.13 59.61
N GLU A 26 -8.88 4.18 60.44
CA GLU A 26 -7.91 3.14 60.10
C GLU A 26 -8.35 2.27 58.91
N LYS A 27 -9.65 1.98 58.81
CA LYS A 27 -10.22 1.20 57.70
C LYS A 27 -10.12 1.89 56.33
N TYR A 28 -9.93 3.21 56.29
CA TYR A 28 -9.94 3.99 55.06
C TYR A 28 -8.62 4.76 54.84
N GLN A 29 -7.53 4.34 55.50
CA GLN A 29 -6.23 5.03 55.37
C GLN A 29 -5.67 4.99 53.94
N ASP A 30 -6.06 3.99 53.16
CA ASP A 30 -5.66 3.78 51.76
C ASP A 30 -6.62 4.41 50.75
N TYR A 31 -7.72 5.02 51.18
CA TYR A 31 -8.75 5.54 50.29
C TYR A 31 -8.21 6.57 49.29
N ASP A 32 -7.39 7.53 49.74
CA ASP A 32 -6.82 8.55 48.86
C ASP A 32 -5.83 7.95 47.85
N GLN A 33 -5.10 6.92 48.24
CA GLN A 33 -4.20 6.19 47.34
C GLN A 33 -4.98 5.41 46.29
N LEU A 34 -6.04 4.70 46.70
CA LEU A 34 -6.91 3.96 45.80
C LEU A 34 -7.61 4.91 44.81
N LYS A 35 -8.13 6.03 45.30
CA LYS A 35 -8.76 7.06 44.47
C LYS A 35 -7.78 7.61 43.42
N SER A 36 -6.57 7.98 43.84
CA SER A 36 -5.53 8.47 42.92
C SER A 36 -5.16 7.42 41.87
N ARG A 37 -5.10 6.14 42.26
CA ARG A 37 -4.81 5.02 41.36
C ARG A 37 -5.91 4.83 40.32
N VAL A 38 -7.18 4.96 40.72
CA VAL A 38 -8.34 4.86 39.82
C VAL A 38 -8.31 6.00 38.80
N GLU A 39 -8.12 7.25 39.24
CA GLU A 39 -8.02 8.40 38.34
C GLU A 39 -6.86 8.25 37.34
N GLU A 40 -5.70 7.74 37.79
CA GLU A 40 -4.56 7.44 36.91
C GLU A 40 -4.88 6.35 35.87
N LEU A 41 -5.55 5.28 36.30
CA LEU A 41 -5.93 4.17 35.41
C LEU A 41 -6.97 4.60 34.39
N GLU A 42 -7.99 5.36 34.77
CA GLU A 42 -9.00 5.91 33.86
C GLU A 42 -8.38 6.85 32.81
N GLY A 43 -7.42 7.68 33.22
CA GLY A 43 -6.65 8.52 32.30
C GLY A 43 -5.82 7.71 31.30
N LYS A 44 -5.16 6.65 31.77
CA LYS A 44 -4.41 5.71 30.90
C LYS A 44 -5.34 4.96 29.96
N GLU A 45 -6.47 4.48 30.44
CA GLU A 45 -7.46 3.77 29.64
C GLU A 45 -7.97 4.64 28.49
N THR A 46 -8.35 5.88 28.79
CA THR A 46 -8.79 6.86 27.78
C THR A 46 -7.70 7.11 26.73
N ASN A 47 -6.45 7.29 27.16
CA ASN A 47 -5.32 7.50 26.24
C ASN A 47 -5.04 6.26 25.37
N TYR A 48 -5.12 5.05 25.95
CA TYR A 48 -4.94 3.81 25.20
C TYR A 48 -6.06 3.60 24.18
N GLN A 49 -7.32 3.87 24.55
CA GLN A 49 -8.45 3.80 23.61
C GLN A 49 -8.25 4.75 22.43
N ALA A 50 -7.88 6.01 22.69
CA ALA A 50 -7.59 6.99 21.63
C ALA A 50 -6.40 6.58 20.73
N THR A 51 -5.38 5.94 21.32
CA THR A 51 -4.23 5.43 20.56
C THR A 51 -4.64 4.24 19.68
N ILE A 52 -5.45 3.32 20.19
CA ILE A 52 -5.97 2.17 19.44
C ILE A 52 -6.81 2.63 18.25
N GLU A 53 -7.67 3.63 18.44
CA GLU A 53 -8.50 4.18 17.37
C GLU A 53 -7.65 4.79 16.25
N LYS A 54 -6.65 5.61 16.60
CA LYS A 54 -5.68 6.16 15.64
C LYS A 54 -4.90 5.08 14.89
N LEU A 55 -4.52 4.00 15.58
CA LEU A 55 -3.79 2.89 14.97
C LEU A 55 -4.68 2.13 13.97
N LYS A 56 -5.96 1.92 14.29
CA LYS A 56 -6.92 1.31 13.37
C LYS A 56 -7.12 2.16 12.13
N ASP A 57 -7.31 3.47 12.29
CA ASP A 57 -7.44 4.38 11.14
C ASP A 57 -6.22 4.29 10.24
N ARG A 58 -5.01 4.32 10.82
CA ARG A 58 -3.75 4.21 10.08
C ARG A 58 -3.58 2.84 9.41
N GLU A 59 -4.02 1.76 10.05
CA GLU A 59 -4.01 0.41 9.47
C GLU A 59 -4.90 0.34 8.23
N THR A 60 -6.10 0.92 8.29
CA THR A 60 -7.02 0.97 7.14
C THR A 60 -6.44 1.80 6.00
N GLU A 61 -5.88 2.98 6.30
CA GLU A 61 -5.23 3.83 5.31
C GLU A 61 -4.06 3.10 4.62
N LEU A 62 -3.15 2.50 5.39
CA LEU A 62 -2.03 1.73 4.84
C LEU A 62 -2.48 0.53 4.00
N SER A 63 -3.55 -0.15 4.41
CA SER A 63 -4.11 -1.28 3.66
C SER A 63 -4.64 -0.83 2.29
N THR A 64 -5.37 0.29 2.25
CA THR A 64 -5.87 0.87 0.98
C THR A 64 -4.74 1.34 0.07
N GLN A 65 -3.70 1.96 0.63
CA GLN A 65 -2.51 2.36 -0.13
C GLN A 65 -1.78 1.15 -0.70
N LEU A 66 -1.64 0.07 0.08
CA LEU A 66 -1.01 -1.17 -0.39
C LEU A 66 -1.79 -1.82 -1.54
N GLU A 67 -3.12 -1.84 -1.45
CA GLU A 67 -3.96 -2.37 -2.53
C GLU A 67 -3.82 -1.53 -3.81
N SER A 68 -3.86 -0.20 -3.69
CA SER A 68 -3.65 0.71 -4.83
C SER A 68 -2.28 0.51 -5.48
N VAL A 69 -1.21 0.51 -4.69
CA VAL A 69 0.17 0.36 -5.18
C VAL A 69 0.37 -1.02 -5.82
N ASN A 70 -0.20 -2.09 -5.24
CA ASN A 70 -0.14 -3.42 -5.85
C ASN A 70 -0.93 -3.48 -7.17
N GLY A 71 -2.08 -2.82 -7.25
CA GLY A 71 -2.85 -2.67 -8.49
C GLY A 71 -2.04 -1.96 -9.58
N GLU A 72 -1.45 -0.82 -9.27
CA GLU A 72 -0.59 -0.08 -10.21
C GLU A 72 0.65 -0.87 -10.62
N LEU A 73 1.27 -1.59 -9.68
CA LEU A 73 2.45 -2.42 -9.94
C LEU A 73 2.12 -3.59 -10.88
N THR A 74 0.99 -4.26 -10.65
CA THR A 74 0.54 -5.37 -11.52
C THR A 74 0.20 -4.86 -12.91
N GLN A 75 -0.52 -3.73 -13.03
CA GLN A 75 -0.81 -3.09 -14.30
C GLN A 75 0.47 -2.69 -15.04
N THR A 76 1.42 -2.05 -14.36
CA THR A 76 2.70 -1.61 -14.96
C THR A 76 3.52 -2.80 -15.43
N LYS A 77 3.60 -3.88 -14.64
CA LYS A 77 4.28 -5.12 -15.04
C LYS A 77 3.64 -5.73 -16.28
N LEU A 78 2.31 -5.75 -16.34
CA LEU A 78 1.57 -6.27 -17.49
C LEU A 78 1.86 -5.45 -18.75
N GLN A 79 1.79 -4.12 -18.66
CA GLN A 79 2.08 -3.25 -19.79
C GLN A 79 3.52 -3.38 -20.27
N THR A 80 4.48 -3.49 -19.34
CA THR A 80 5.89 -3.71 -19.68
C THR A 80 6.07 -5.04 -20.41
N ALA A 81 5.42 -6.12 -19.95
CA ALA A 81 5.47 -7.42 -20.61
C ALA A 81 4.87 -7.36 -22.02
N LYS A 82 3.71 -6.71 -22.18
CA LYS A 82 3.06 -6.50 -23.48
C LYS A 82 3.94 -5.72 -24.46
N GLN A 83 4.55 -4.63 -24.00
CA GLN A 83 5.46 -3.83 -24.82
C GLN A 83 6.68 -4.65 -25.27
N ARG A 84 7.30 -5.39 -24.35
CA ARG A 84 8.41 -6.29 -24.67
C ARG A 84 8.00 -7.31 -25.74
N ILE A 85 6.86 -7.98 -25.54
CA ILE A 85 6.37 -8.99 -26.48
C ILE A 85 6.04 -8.37 -27.85
N ALA A 86 5.38 -7.21 -27.89
CA ALA A 86 5.12 -6.52 -29.15
C ALA A 86 6.41 -6.23 -29.92
N THR A 87 7.46 -5.76 -29.22
CA THR A 87 8.77 -5.53 -29.85
C THR A 87 9.46 -6.82 -30.30
N GLU A 88 9.34 -7.91 -29.54
CA GLU A 88 9.89 -9.24 -29.89
C GLU A 88 9.28 -9.80 -31.18
N PHE A 89 7.98 -9.60 -31.39
CA PHE A 89 7.26 -10.06 -32.57
C PHE A 89 7.20 -9.02 -33.71
N GLY A 90 7.92 -7.91 -33.59
CA GLY A 90 7.99 -6.87 -34.63
C GLY A 90 6.68 -6.09 -34.83
N LEU A 91 5.79 -6.09 -33.83
CA LEU A 91 4.58 -5.31 -33.83
C LEU A 91 4.88 -3.84 -33.44
N PRO A 92 4.21 -2.86 -34.05
CA PRO A 92 4.24 -1.48 -33.57
C PRO A 92 3.86 -1.39 -32.09
N LEU A 93 4.52 -0.50 -31.34
CA LEU A 93 4.30 -0.33 -29.90
C LEU A 93 2.85 0.01 -29.57
N ASP A 94 2.17 0.75 -30.45
CA ASP A 94 0.74 1.08 -30.33
C ASP A 94 -0.18 -0.15 -30.28
N LEU A 95 0.30 -1.31 -30.76
CA LEU A 95 -0.44 -2.58 -30.68
C LEU A 95 -0.13 -3.37 -29.41
N ALA A 96 0.89 -3.01 -28.64
CA ALA A 96 1.22 -3.68 -27.37
C ALA A 96 0.03 -3.68 -26.41
N ASP A 97 -0.65 -2.54 -26.26
CA ASP A 97 -1.82 -2.39 -25.40
C ASP A 97 -2.98 -3.30 -25.83
N ARG A 98 -3.04 -3.66 -27.13
CA ARG A 98 -4.09 -4.50 -27.71
C ARG A 98 -3.86 -5.99 -27.56
N LEU A 99 -2.67 -6.42 -27.14
CA LEU A 99 -2.37 -7.84 -26.90
C LEU A 99 -3.31 -8.39 -25.83
N GLN A 100 -3.97 -9.51 -26.17
CA GLN A 100 -4.88 -10.23 -25.30
C GLN A 100 -4.22 -11.46 -24.70
N GLY A 101 -4.51 -11.75 -23.44
CA GLY A 101 -3.92 -12.84 -22.67
C GLY A 101 -4.01 -12.58 -21.17
N GLU A 102 -3.97 -13.65 -20.38
CA GLU A 102 -3.90 -13.57 -18.91
C GLU A 102 -2.45 -13.66 -18.40
N ASP A 103 -1.54 -14.18 -19.23
CA ASP A 103 -0.14 -14.45 -18.93
C ASP A 103 0.79 -14.16 -20.12
N GLU A 104 2.11 -14.28 -19.90
CA GLU A 104 3.11 -14.05 -20.94
C GLU A 104 2.93 -14.98 -22.15
N GLU A 105 2.48 -16.22 -21.94
CA GLU A 105 2.26 -17.18 -23.03
C GLU A 105 1.08 -16.76 -23.91
N GLY A 106 -0.03 -16.34 -23.30
CA GLY A 106 -1.18 -15.79 -24.00
C GLY A 106 -0.83 -14.56 -24.83
N PHE A 107 -0.06 -13.63 -24.27
CA PHE A 107 0.41 -12.46 -25.02
C PHE A 107 1.32 -12.82 -26.19
N LYS A 108 2.21 -13.81 -26.03
CA LYS A 108 3.06 -14.28 -27.14
C LYS A 108 2.24 -14.91 -28.25
N ALA A 109 1.27 -15.76 -27.92
CA ALA A 109 0.39 -16.40 -28.90
C ALA A 109 -0.43 -15.37 -29.68
N ASP A 110 -0.98 -14.36 -29.00
CA ASP A 110 -1.73 -13.30 -29.66
C ASP A 110 -0.82 -12.40 -30.51
N ALA A 111 0.38 -12.08 -30.02
CA ALA A 111 1.37 -11.31 -30.77
C ALA A 111 1.81 -12.03 -32.05
N GLU A 112 2.08 -13.33 -31.98
CA GLU A 112 2.40 -14.18 -33.14
C GLU A 112 1.26 -14.17 -34.17
N ARG A 113 0.02 -14.33 -33.70
CA ARG A 113 -1.16 -14.26 -34.54
C ARG A 113 -1.28 -12.91 -35.25
N LEU A 114 -1.11 -11.80 -34.54
CA LEU A 114 -1.17 -10.46 -35.12
C LEU A 114 -0.02 -10.20 -36.11
N ALA A 115 1.19 -10.62 -35.77
CA ALA A 115 2.36 -10.48 -36.62
C ALA A 115 2.16 -11.23 -37.95
N SER A 116 1.52 -12.40 -37.93
CA SER A 116 1.19 -13.16 -39.15
C SER A 116 0.31 -12.41 -40.14
N TYR A 117 -0.57 -11.51 -39.66
CA TYR A 117 -1.40 -10.67 -40.53
C TYR A 117 -0.66 -9.46 -41.11
N MET A 118 0.41 -9.02 -40.43
CA MET A 118 1.23 -7.88 -40.84
C MET A 118 2.38 -8.29 -41.77
N ALA A 119 2.77 -9.56 -41.76
CA ALA A 119 3.76 -10.10 -42.69
C ALA A 119 3.29 -9.88 -44.14
N PRO A 120 4.13 -9.30 -45.01
CA PRO A 120 3.75 -9.02 -46.40
C PRO A 120 3.43 -10.33 -47.14
N LYS A 121 2.19 -10.46 -47.65
CA LYS A 121 1.73 -11.63 -48.41
C LYS A 121 2.46 -11.86 -49.74
N GLN A 122 3.23 -10.89 -50.21
CA GLN A 122 4.01 -10.94 -51.45
C GLN A 122 5.30 -10.13 -51.25
N PRO A 123 6.47 -10.61 -51.74
CA PRO A 123 7.67 -9.80 -51.80
C PRO A 123 7.36 -8.54 -52.63
N THR A 124 7.64 -7.36 -52.06
CA THR A 124 7.49 -6.10 -52.81
C THR A 124 8.39 -6.19 -54.04
N PRO A 125 7.85 -6.10 -55.27
CA PRO A 125 8.66 -6.18 -56.47
C PRO A 125 9.73 -5.09 -56.41
N PRO A 126 10.96 -5.38 -56.87
CA PRO A 126 12.04 -4.42 -56.86
C PRO A 126 11.57 -3.15 -57.56
N VAL A 127 11.81 -2.00 -56.93
CA VAL A 127 11.52 -0.71 -57.53
C VAL A 127 12.23 -0.64 -58.87
N LYS A 128 11.47 -0.28 -59.93
CA LYS A 128 12.03 -0.09 -61.26
C LYS A 128 13.11 0.98 -61.15
N SER A 129 14.35 0.64 -61.52
CA SER A 129 15.41 1.63 -61.60
C SER A 129 15.04 2.68 -62.65
N ASN A 130 14.97 3.94 -62.23
CA ASN A 130 14.83 5.10 -63.11
C ASN A 130 16.20 5.73 -63.41
N GLU A 131 17.29 5.05 -63.05
CA GLU A 131 18.62 5.51 -63.43
C GLU A 131 18.75 5.38 -64.94
N PRO A 132 19.08 6.46 -65.68
CA PRO A 132 19.42 6.34 -67.08
C PRO A 132 20.60 5.37 -67.18
N ASN A 133 20.49 4.37 -68.07
CA ASN A 133 21.61 3.50 -68.38
C ASN A 133 22.65 4.35 -69.14
N VAL A 134 23.51 5.04 -68.39
CA VAL A 134 24.57 5.85 -68.98
C VAL A 134 25.71 4.90 -69.28
N ASP A 135 25.95 4.65 -70.58
CA ASP A 135 27.15 3.93 -70.99
C ASP A 135 28.38 4.60 -70.36
N PRO A 136 29.32 3.84 -69.75
CA PRO A 136 30.47 4.41 -69.03
C PRO A 136 31.28 5.40 -69.89
N ILE A 137 31.27 5.16 -71.20
CA ILE A 137 31.94 5.98 -72.21
C ILE A 137 31.26 7.35 -72.36
N HIS A 138 29.92 7.41 -72.30
CA HIS A 138 29.19 8.68 -72.38
C HIS A 138 29.25 9.49 -71.07
N ALA A 139 29.26 8.83 -69.91
CA ALA A 139 29.46 9.50 -68.63
C ALA A 139 30.85 10.16 -68.55
N ALA A 140 31.91 9.46 -68.99
CA ALA A 140 33.27 9.97 -68.99
C ALA A 140 33.48 11.13 -69.98
N LEU A 141 32.86 11.05 -71.17
CA LEU A 141 32.94 12.12 -72.17
C LEU A 141 32.23 13.40 -71.70
N SER A 142 31.09 13.27 -71.01
CA SER A 142 30.38 14.44 -70.48
C SER A 142 31.15 15.14 -69.36
N SER A 143 31.94 14.43 -68.57
CA SER A 143 32.79 15.02 -67.51
C SER A 143 34.09 15.66 -68.00
N MET A 144 34.42 15.54 -69.29
CA MET A 144 35.67 16.04 -69.88
C MET A 144 35.47 17.31 -70.72
N VAL A 145 34.23 17.80 -70.81
CA VAL A 145 33.85 18.99 -71.61
C VAL A 145 33.48 20.19 -70.72
N ASP A 146 33.53 20.05 -69.39
CA ASP A 146 33.42 21.15 -68.42
C ASP A 146 34.80 21.72 -68.00
#